data_AF-A0A434ATB2-F1
#
_entry.id   AF-A0A434ATB2-F1
#
_cell.length_a   1.000
_cell.length_b   1.000
_cell.length_c   1.000
_cell.angle_alpha   90.00
_cell.angle_beta   90.00
_cell.angle_gamma   90.00
#
_symmetry.space_group_name_H-M   'P 1'
#
loop_
_entity.id
_entity.type
_entity.pdbx_description
1 polymer ?
#
loop_
_entity_poly.entity_id
_entity_poly.type
_entity_poly.pdbx_seq_one_letter_code
_entity_poly.pdbx_strand_id
1 'polypeptide(L)'
;MKKLLKNVGLAALLLFAIVIGNQQKAYAHCEIPCGIYADSLRIVMISEDIATIEKSMNEINNLSASESINYNQLVRWINNKELHANKIQQIATQYFMFQRVKLTDDAVKQKKNLQMLSLLHEICVYAMKTKQTTDLKYVEKLKHLLQEFSELYFEASGHHHH
;
A
#
# COMPACT_ATOMS: atom_id res chain seq x y z
N MET A 1 -14.44 11.03 50.97
CA MET A 1 -14.67 11.82 49.74
C MET A 1 -13.40 12.25 49.00
N LYS A 2 -12.45 13.00 49.60
CA LYS A 2 -11.25 13.50 48.89
C LYS A 2 -10.38 12.42 48.22
N LYS A 3 -10.20 11.26 48.87
CA LYS A 3 -9.43 10.12 48.33
C LYS A 3 -10.14 9.43 47.15
N LEU A 4 -11.47 9.38 47.19
CA LEU A 4 -12.30 8.84 46.10
C LEU A 4 -12.25 9.76 44.87
N LEU A 5 -12.38 11.07 45.09
CA LEU A 5 -12.23 12.10 44.04
C LEU A 5 -10.85 12.06 43.37
N LYS A 6 -9.77 11.84 44.14
CA LYS A 6 -8.40 11.71 43.61
C LYS A 6 -8.22 10.47 42.74
N ASN A 7 -8.79 9.33 43.15
CA ASN A 7 -8.71 8.08 42.39
C ASN A 7 -9.53 8.13 41.09
N VAL A 8 -10.70 8.76 41.13
CA VAL A 8 -11.52 9.00 39.93
C VAL A 8 -10.79 9.94 38.96
N GLY A 9 -10.16 11.01 39.47
CA GLY A 9 -9.35 11.92 38.66
C GLY A 9 -8.16 11.22 37.98
N LEU A 10 -7.46 10.34 38.70
CA LEU A 10 -6.33 9.59 38.15
C LEU A 10 -6.77 8.57 37.09
N ALA A 11 -7.89 7.87 37.31
CA ALA A 11 -8.45 6.94 36.34
C ALA A 11 -8.90 7.66 35.06
N ALA A 12 -9.50 8.85 35.17
CA ALA A 12 -9.88 9.67 34.03
C ALA A 12 -8.66 10.14 33.23
N LEU A 13 -7.57 10.51 33.91
CA LEU A 13 -6.30 10.94 33.29
C LEU A 13 -5.62 9.78 32.54
N LEU A 14 -5.65 8.58 33.10
CA LEU A 14 -5.14 7.37 32.46
C LEU A 14 -5.97 6.97 31.24
N LEU A 15 -7.30 7.03 31.33
CA LEU A 15 -8.20 6.82 30.19
C LEU A 15 -7.95 7.82 29.06
N PHE A 16 -7.74 9.09 29.40
CA PHE A 16 -7.42 10.14 28.43
C PHE A 16 -6.08 9.89 27.72
N ALA A 17 -5.05 9.46 28.46
CA ALA A 17 -3.74 9.10 27.88
C ALA A 17 -3.83 7.90 26.93
N ILE A 18 -4.67 6.90 27.23
CA ILE A 18 -4.89 5.73 26.35
C ILE A 18 -5.58 6.14 25.04
N VAL A 19 -6.53 7.08 25.09
CA VAL A 19 -7.22 7.60 23.89
C VAL A 19 -6.26 8.40 23.00
N ILE A 20 -5.37 9.22 23.58
CA ILE A 20 -4.38 9.98 22.81
C ILE A 20 -3.26 9.08 22.26
N GLY A 21 -2.86 8.03 22.99
CA GLY A 21 -1.85 7.08 22.53
C GLY A 21 -2.29 6.24 21.32
N ASN A 22 -3.59 6.19 21.04
CA ASN A 22 -4.18 5.48 19.90
C ASN A 22 -4.60 6.43 18.77
N GLN A 23 -3.77 7.43 18.45
CA GLN A 23 -3.92 8.10 17.16
C GLN A 23 -3.48 7.15 16.04
N GLN A 24 -4.42 6.30 15.59
CA GLN A 24 -4.32 5.71 14.26
C GLN A 24 -4.16 6.87 13.29
N LYS A 25 -2.99 6.97 12.65
CA LYS A 25 -2.78 7.89 11.54
C LYS A 25 -3.74 7.47 10.44
N ALA A 26 -4.90 8.11 10.39
CA ALA A 26 -5.85 7.92 9.31
C ALA A 26 -5.17 8.36 8.02
N TYR A 27 -4.92 7.43 7.11
CA TYR A 27 -4.52 7.71 5.74
C TYR A 27 -5.72 8.18 4.93
N ALA A 28 -6.37 9.25 5.38
CA ALA A 28 -7.33 9.97 4.57
C ALA A 28 -6.54 10.98 3.74
N HIS A 29 -6.24 10.63 2.49
CA HIS A 29 -5.90 11.60 1.47
C HIS A 29 -7.21 12.30 1.18
N CYS A 30 -7.40 13.48 1.75
CA CYS A 30 -8.71 14.14 1.79
C CYS A 30 -9.27 14.53 0.40
N GLU A 31 -8.59 14.19 -0.70
CA GLU A 31 -8.81 14.64 -2.10
C GLU A 31 -8.97 16.17 -2.26
N ILE A 32 -8.71 16.89 -1.18
CA ILE A 32 -8.57 18.32 -1.05
C ILE A 32 -7.09 18.64 -1.30
N PRO A 33 -6.76 19.76 -1.97
CA PRO A 33 -5.38 20.19 -2.19
C PRO A 33 -4.72 20.65 -0.88
N CYS A 34 -4.50 19.72 0.05
CA CYS A 34 -3.93 19.98 1.37
C CYS A 34 -2.40 20.15 1.33
N GLY A 35 -1.75 19.79 0.22
CA GLY A 35 -0.29 19.89 0.06
C GLY A 35 0.52 18.83 0.82
N ILE A 36 -0.13 17.90 1.53
CA ILE A 36 0.53 16.88 2.34
C ILE A 36 0.68 15.60 1.51
N TYR A 37 1.90 15.33 1.05
CA TYR A 37 2.22 14.14 0.24
C TYR A 37 3.38 13.37 0.89
N ALA A 38 3.28 12.04 0.87
CA ALA A 38 4.30 11.14 1.37
C ALA A 38 4.58 10.08 0.30
N ASP A 39 5.11 10.52 -0.84
CA ASP A 39 5.21 9.70 -2.05
C ASP A 39 6.09 8.47 -1.85
N SER A 40 7.24 8.61 -1.17
CA SER A 40 8.13 7.48 -0.86
C SER A 40 7.46 6.43 0.02
N LEU A 41 6.65 6.87 0.98
CA LEU A 41 5.89 5.98 1.85
C LEU A 41 4.84 5.17 1.08
N ARG A 42 4.28 5.72 0.00
CA ARG A 42 3.35 4.97 -0.87
C ARG A 42 4.06 3.88 -1.66
N ILE A 43 5.29 4.13 -2.10
CA ILE A 43 6.13 3.09 -2.71
C ILE A 43 6.42 1.98 -1.70
N VAL A 44 6.81 2.33 -0.47
CA VAL A 44 7.04 1.35 0.62
C VAL A 44 5.78 0.53 0.89
N MET A 45 4.61 1.16 0.99
CA MET A 45 3.34 0.45 1.20
C MET A 45 3.03 -0.54 0.07
N ILE A 46 3.22 -0.15 -1.20
CA ILE A 46 3.05 -1.08 -2.32
C ILE A 46 4.03 -2.25 -2.21
N SER A 47 5.29 -1.99 -1.84
CA SER A 47 6.30 -3.04 -1.64
C SER A 47 5.90 -4.03 -0.54
N GLU A 48 5.41 -3.54 0.60
CA GLU A 48 4.89 -4.36 1.70
C GLU A 48 3.65 -5.18 1.28
N ASP A 49 2.75 -4.59 0.50
CA ASP A 49 1.59 -5.30 -0.06
C ASP A 49 2.03 -6.41 -1.03
N ILE A 50 3.05 -6.18 -1.87
CA ILE A 50 3.63 -7.20 -2.76
C ILE A 50 4.23 -8.36 -1.95
N ALA A 51 5.03 -8.06 -0.91
CA ALA A 51 5.60 -9.10 -0.04
C ALA A 51 4.51 -9.91 0.69
N THR A 52 3.41 -9.26 1.07
CA THR A 52 2.27 -9.94 1.70
C THR A 52 1.53 -10.85 0.72
N ILE A 53 1.38 -10.44 -0.53
CA ILE A 53 0.83 -11.28 -1.61
C ILE A 53 1.72 -12.51 -1.83
N GLU A 54 3.04 -12.32 -1.94
CA GLU A 54 4.00 -13.40 -2.12
C GLU A 54 3.91 -14.44 -1.00
N LYS A 55 3.93 -13.98 0.25
CA LYS A 55 3.72 -14.86 1.40
C LYS A 55 2.40 -15.61 1.31
N SER A 56 1.32 -14.92 0.98
CA SER A 56 -0.01 -15.56 0.85
C SER A 56 -0.03 -16.63 -0.24
N MET A 57 0.62 -16.40 -1.38
CA MET A 57 0.74 -17.41 -2.45
C MET A 57 1.52 -18.64 -2.01
N ASN A 58 2.64 -18.45 -1.30
CA ASN A 58 3.43 -19.54 -0.76
C ASN A 58 2.65 -20.38 0.24
N GLU A 59 1.92 -19.73 1.16
CA GLU A 59 1.05 -20.42 2.12
C GLU A 59 -0.09 -21.18 1.43
N ILE A 60 -0.70 -20.62 0.39
CA ILE A 60 -1.71 -21.32 -0.42
C ILE A 60 -1.12 -22.58 -1.05
N ASN A 61 0.06 -22.48 -1.66
CA ASN A 61 0.72 -23.64 -2.29
C ASN A 61 1.04 -24.72 -1.25
N ASN A 62 1.58 -24.34 -0.09
CA ASN A 62 1.89 -25.26 1.00
C ASN A 62 0.65 -25.96 1.54
N LEU A 63 -0.43 -25.21 1.83
CA LEU A 63 -1.69 -25.75 2.35
C LEU A 63 -2.38 -26.66 1.33
N SER A 64 -2.28 -26.34 0.04
CA SER A 64 -2.88 -27.13 -1.03
C SER A 64 -2.14 -28.45 -1.29
N ALA A 65 -0.86 -28.55 -0.90
CA ALA A 65 -0.06 -29.76 -1.00
C ALA A 65 -0.15 -30.68 0.24
N SER A 66 -0.84 -30.26 1.30
CA SER A 66 -1.03 -31.03 2.54
C SER A 66 -1.95 -32.24 2.32
N GLU A 67 -1.68 -33.37 2.99
CA GLU A 67 -2.56 -34.56 2.99
C GLU A 67 -3.98 -34.23 3.49
N SER A 68 -4.06 -33.33 4.47
CA SER A 68 -5.31 -32.78 5.01
C SER A 68 -5.35 -31.28 4.76
N ILE A 69 -6.27 -30.84 3.91
CA ILE A 69 -6.41 -29.43 3.55
C ILE A 69 -7.18 -28.69 4.65
N ASN A 70 -6.54 -27.68 5.24
CA ASN A 70 -7.21 -26.73 6.12
C ASN A 70 -7.88 -25.61 5.30
N TYR A 71 -9.13 -25.84 4.88
CA TYR A 71 -9.88 -24.90 4.06
C TYR A 71 -10.07 -23.51 4.70
N ASN A 72 -10.18 -23.44 6.03
CA ASN A 72 -10.30 -22.16 6.74
C ASN A 72 -9.04 -21.30 6.55
N GLN A 73 -7.84 -21.91 6.62
CA GLN A 73 -6.60 -21.18 6.37
C GLN A 73 -6.43 -20.86 4.88
N LEU A 74 -6.77 -21.79 3.99
CA LEU A 74 -6.69 -21.59 2.56
C LEU A 74 -7.50 -20.37 2.10
N VAL A 75 -8.77 -20.29 2.52
CA VAL A 75 -9.67 -19.17 2.17
C VAL A 75 -9.15 -17.85 2.76
N ARG A 76 -8.58 -17.86 3.96
CA ARG A 76 -7.99 -16.65 4.57
C ARG A 76 -6.82 -16.12 3.73
N TRP A 77 -5.92 -16.97 3.28
CA TRP A 77 -4.79 -16.55 2.45
C TRP A 77 -5.21 -16.07 1.05
N ILE A 78 -6.22 -16.71 0.45
CA ILE A 78 -6.82 -16.25 -0.81
C ILE A 78 -7.42 -14.85 -0.65
N ASN A 79 -8.25 -14.65 0.37
CA ASN A 79 -8.85 -13.35 0.64
C ASN A 79 -7.79 -12.30 0.98
N ASN A 80 -6.73 -12.69 1.69
CA ASN A 80 -5.64 -11.78 2.04
C ASN A 80 -4.89 -11.28 0.79
N LYS A 81 -4.46 -12.16 -0.12
CA LYS A 81 -3.78 -11.70 -1.35
C LYS A 81 -4.69 -10.83 -2.22
N GLU A 82 -6.00 -11.11 -2.26
CA GLU A 82 -6.95 -10.27 -3.00
C GLU A 82 -7.09 -8.87 -2.40
N LEU A 83 -7.18 -8.77 -1.07
CA LEU A 83 -7.22 -7.50 -0.37
C LEU A 83 -5.97 -6.66 -0.66
N HIS A 84 -4.79 -7.27 -0.57
CA HIS A 84 -3.52 -6.59 -0.80
C HIS A 84 -3.33 -6.18 -2.27
N ALA A 85 -3.77 -7.00 -3.23
CA ALA A 85 -3.79 -6.60 -4.63
C ALA A 85 -4.67 -5.37 -4.89
N ASN A 86 -5.84 -5.29 -4.25
CA ASN A 86 -6.73 -4.12 -4.36
C ASN A 86 -6.09 -2.86 -3.74
N LYS A 87 -5.35 -2.99 -2.61
CA LYS A 87 -4.62 -1.86 -2.02
C LYS A 87 -3.56 -1.30 -2.96
N ILE A 88 -2.79 -2.17 -3.63
CA ILE A 88 -1.83 -1.76 -4.66
C ILE A 88 -2.52 -0.97 -5.77
N GLN A 89 -3.62 -1.51 -6.30
CA GLN A 89 -4.40 -0.84 -7.35
C GLN A 89 -4.95 0.50 -6.89
N GLN A 90 -5.41 0.60 -5.64
CA GLN A 90 -5.90 1.85 -5.07
C GLN A 90 -4.78 2.90 -4.95
N ILE A 91 -3.59 2.53 -4.48
CA ILE A 91 -2.46 3.47 -4.42
C ILE A 91 -2.02 3.88 -5.84
N ALA A 92 -1.88 2.92 -6.75
CA ALA A 92 -1.48 3.19 -8.13
C ALA A 92 -2.45 4.15 -8.84
N THR A 93 -3.76 3.95 -8.64
CA THR A 93 -4.80 4.77 -9.27
C THR A 93 -5.08 6.05 -8.46
N GLN A 94 -5.72 5.92 -7.30
CA GLN A 94 -6.22 7.04 -6.52
C GLN A 94 -5.12 7.99 -6.09
N TYR A 95 -3.96 7.48 -5.68
CA TYR A 95 -2.85 8.33 -5.28
C TYR A 95 -2.03 8.78 -6.49
N PHE A 96 -1.33 7.87 -7.14
CA PHE A 96 -0.35 8.27 -8.16
C PHE A 96 -1.02 8.78 -9.44
N MET A 97 -1.90 7.99 -10.05
CA MET A 97 -2.49 8.33 -11.34
C MET A 97 -3.36 9.59 -11.26
N PHE A 98 -4.23 9.70 -10.26
CA PHE A 98 -5.21 10.79 -10.21
C PHE A 98 -4.66 12.05 -9.52
N GLN A 99 -3.84 11.89 -8.48
CA GLN A 99 -3.36 13.05 -7.70
C GLN A 99 -1.96 13.51 -8.11
N ARG A 100 -1.05 12.61 -8.49
CA ARG A 100 0.38 12.94 -8.68
C ARG A 100 0.78 13.15 -10.12
N VAL A 101 0.30 12.32 -11.06
CA VAL A 101 0.57 12.52 -12.49
C VAL A 101 -0.28 13.68 -13.02
N LYS A 102 0.35 14.82 -13.29
CA LYS A 102 -0.35 16.06 -13.70
C LYS A 102 -0.46 16.19 -15.21
N LEU A 103 -1.61 16.65 -15.70
CA LEU A 103 -1.76 17.07 -17.09
C LEU A 103 -0.85 18.28 -17.36
N THR A 104 -0.23 18.31 -18.54
CA THR A 104 0.74 19.35 -18.91
C THR A 104 0.91 19.42 -20.42
N ASP A 105 1.12 20.63 -20.94
CA ASP A 105 1.45 20.89 -22.35
C ASP A 105 2.97 20.90 -22.60
N ASP A 106 3.78 20.75 -21.55
CA ASP A 106 5.23 20.61 -21.67
C ASP A 106 5.57 19.23 -22.23
N ALA A 107 6.18 19.19 -23.42
CA ALA A 107 6.45 17.94 -24.13
C ALA A 107 7.34 16.96 -23.34
N VAL A 108 8.30 17.47 -22.55
CA VAL A 108 9.21 16.64 -21.76
C VAL A 108 8.47 16.00 -20.59
N LYS A 109 7.71 16.79 -19.83
CA LYS A 109 6.87 16.29 -18.73
C LYS A 109 5.76 15.37 -19.23
N GLN A 110 5.15 15.69 -20.37
CA GLN A 110 4.13 14.85 -21.00
C GLN A 110 4.69 13.47 -21.35
N LYS A 111 5.89 13.40 -21.96
CA LYS A 111 6.56 12.12 -22.24
C LYS A 111 6.80 11.31 -20.97
N LYS A 112 7.32 11.93 -19.91
CA LYS A 112 7.52 11.29 -18.60
C LYS A 112 6.19 10.78 -18.02
N ASN A 113 5.14 11.58 -18.08
CA ASN A 113 3.80 11.20 -17.61
C ASN A 113 3.26 9.99 -18.34
N LEU A 114 3.41 9.92 -19.67
CA LEU A 114 2.97 8.75 -20.45
C LEU A 114 3.70 7.47 -20.01
N GLN A 115 5.01 7.55 -19.74
CA GLN A 115 5.77 6.42 -19.21
C GLN A 115 5.29 6.00 -17.82
N MET A 116 5.07 6.96 -16.91
CA MET A 116 4.50 6.68 -15.58
C MET A 116 3.11 6.04 -15.67
N LEU A 117 2.24 6.52 -16.57
CA LEU A 117 0.90 5.96 -16.77
C LEU A 117 0.95 4.52 -17.29
N SER A 118 1.89 4.22 -18.19
CA SER A 118 2.13 2.85 -18.67
C SER A 118 2.54 1.92 -17.52
N LEU A 119 3.51 2.33 -16.70
CA LEU A 119 3.96 1.55 -15.54
C LEU A 119 2.85 1.37 -14.51
N LEU A 120 2.08 2.41 -14.18
CA LEU A 120 0.94 2.33 -13.27
C LEU A 120 -0.15 1.38 -13.78
N HIS A 121 -0.42 1.39 -15.08
CA HIS A 121 -1.35 0.44 -15.70
C HIS A 121 -0.85 -1.00 -15.56
N GLU A 122 0.42 -1.26 -15.88
CA GLU A 122 1.02 -2.57 -15.73
C GLU A 122 0.99 -3.04 -14.26
N ILE A 123 1.32 -2.17 -13.29
CA ILE A 123 1.20 -2.48 -11.86
C ILE A 123 -0.23 -2.93 -11.52
N CYS A 124 -1.25 -2.22 -12.02
CA CYS A 124 -2.64 -2.59 -11.77
C CYS A 124 -3.00 -3.95 -12.38
N VAL A 125 -2.55 -4.23 -13.60
CA VAL A 125 -2.82 -5.50 -14.31
C VAL A 125 -2.10 -6.66 -13.63
N TYR A 126 -0.83 -6.51 -13.28
CA TYR A 126 -0.09 -7.58 -12.61
C TYR A 126 -0.56 -7.80 -11.16
N ALA A 127 -1.02 -6.76 -10.45
CA ALA A 127 -1.71 -6.91 -9.18
C ALA A 127 -3.02 -7.71 -9.34
N MET A 128 -3.79 -7.50 -10.41
CA MET A 128 -4.95 -8.36 -10.69
C MET A 128 -4.53 -9.81 -10.96
N LYS A 129 -3.45 -10.05 -11.71
CA LYS A 129 -2.97 -11.42 -11.98
C LYS A 129 -2.59 -12.15 -10.70
N THR A 130 -2.02 -11.47 -9.71
CA THR A 130 -1.73 -12.12 -8.41
C THR A 130 -2.98 -12.55 -7.64
N LYS A 131 -4.16 -11.97 -7.93
CA LYS A 131 -5.46 -12.46 -7.41
C LYS A 131 -5.86 -13.79 -8.03
N GLN A 132 -5.56 -13.98 -9.31
CA GLN A 132 -6.10 -15.09 -10.12
C GLN A 132 -5.27 -16.38 -10.04
N THR A 133 -4.05 -16.33 -9.50
CA THR A 133 -3.13 -17.47 -9.48
C THR A 133 -2.23 -17.47 -8.22
N THR A 134 -1.33 -18.44 -8.11
CA THR A 134 -0.20 -18.50 -7.15
C THR A 134 1.16 -18.57 -7.86
N ASP A 135 1.20 -18.26 -9.16
CA ASP A 135 2.45 -18.18 -9.94
C ASP A 135 3.26 -16.94 -9.52
N LEU A 136 4.39 -17.18 -8.85
CA LEU A 136 5.26 -16.14 -8.29
C LEU A 136 5.91 -15.26 -9.36
N LYS A 137 5.90 -15.62 -10.64
CA LYS A 137 6.45 -14.75 -11.70
C LYS A 137 5.73 -13.39 -11.76
N TYR A 138 4.46 -13.33 -11.37
CA TYR A 138 3.71 -12.08 -11.33
C TYR A 138 4.06 -11.21 -10.13
N VAL A 139 4.53 -11.81 -9.03
CA VAL A 139 5.11 -11.08 -7.90
C VAL A 139 6.42 -10.43 -8.33
N GLU A 140 7.31 -11.18 -8.98
CA GLU A 140 8.58 -10.64 -9.46
C GLU A 140 8.38 -9.52 -10.49
N LYS A 141 7.43 -9.69 -11.41
CA LYS A 141 7.07 -8.63 -12.35
C LYS A 141 6.54 -7.39 -11.64
N LEU A 142 5.74 -7.52 -10.59
CA LEU A 142 5.28 -6.39 -9.77
C LEU A 142 6.42 -5.66 -9.06
N LYS A 143 7.37 -6.41 -8.47
CA LYS A 143 8.56 -5.81 -7.81
C LYS A 143 9.35 -4.96 -8.80
N HIS A 144 9.61 -5.50 -9.99
CA HIS A 144 10.33 -4.80 -11.06
C HIS A 144 9.60 -3.53 -11.51
N LEU A 145 8.29 -3.64 -11.79
CA LEU A 145 7.50 -2.48 -12.23
C LEU A 145 7.43 -1.39 -11.17
N LEU A 146 7.33 -1.75 -9.88
CA LEU A 146 7.36 -0.79 -8.78
C LEU A 146 8.71 -0.08 -8.71
N GLN A 147 9.82 -0.81 -8.91
CA GLN A 147 11.15 -0.24 -8.94
C GLN A 147 11.30 0.75 -10.10
N GLU A 148 10.96 0.34 -11.33
CA GLU A 148 11.00 1.22 -12.51
C GLU A 148 10.13 2.47 -12.33
N PHE A 149 8.92 2.29 -11.78
CA PHE A 149 8.05 3.42 -11.47
C PHE A 149 8.67 4.35 -10.42
N SER A 150 9.24 3.81 -9.35
CA SER A 150 9.89 4.59 -8.30
C SER A 150 11.07 5.39 -8.85
N GLU A 151 11.95 4.73 -9.61
CA GLU A 151 13.11 5.37 -10.26
C GLU A 151 12.65 6.51 -11.18
N LEU A 152 11.73 6.23 -12.12
CA LEU A 152 11.19 7.25 -13.03
C LEU A 152 10.52 8.39 -12.26
N TYR A 153 9.71 8.09 -11.24
CA TYR A 153 8.99 9.10 -10.47
C TYR A 153 9.96 10.08 -9.79
N PHE A 154 10.98 9.55 -9.11
CA PHE A 154 11.96 10.34 -8.36
C PHE A 154 13.15 10.85 -9.20
N GLU A 155 13.30 10.45 -10.45
CA GLU A 155 14.41 10.88 -11.33
C GLU A 155 14.50 12.41 -11.52
N ALA A 156 13.39 13.13 -11.34
CA ALA A 156 13.36 14.60 -11.43
C ALA A 156 13.65 15.30 -10.08
N SER A 157 13.73 14.55 -8.99
CA SER A 157 14.13 15.02 -7.67
C SER A 157 15.65 14.93 -7.56
N GLY A 158 16.35 15.78 -8.33
CA GLY A 158 17.80 15.89 -8.22
C GLY A 158 18.21 16.01 -6.75
N HIS A 159 19.19 15.18 -6.35
CA HIS A 159 19.97 15.26 -5.11
C HIS A 159 19.57 16.37 -4.14
N HIS A 160 18.55 16.14 -3.32
CA HIS A 160 18.39 16.85 -2.06
C HIS A 160 18.43 15.81 -0.95
N HIS A 161 19.65 15.45 -0.58
CA HIS A 161 19.92 14.95 0.76
C HIS A 161 19.47 16.03 1.76
N HIS A 162 18.47 15.72 2.57
CA HIS A 162 18.26 16.32 3.88
C HIS A 162 18.00 15.20 4.88
#